data_AF-A0A978V328-F1
#
_entry.id   AF-A0A978V328-F1
#
_cell.length_a   1.000
_cell.length_b   1.000
_cell.length_c   1.000
_cell.angle_alpha   90.00
_cell.angle_beta   90.00
_cell.angle_gamma   90.00
#
_symmetry.space_group_name_H-M   'P 1'
#
loop_
_entity.id
_entity.type
_entity.pdbx_description
1 polymer ?
#
loop_
_entity_poly.entity_id
_entity_poly.type
_entity_poly.pdbx_seq_one_letter_code
_entity_poly.pdbx_strand_id
1 'polypeptide(L)'
;MQNLVAKMRKAPKKVDKSYGEGIDLEEASMNEVQQYANLLKNDEIDNYNCTSWCRFPFYDAHFGWGTPVWVSVSGVTFRNMVFLMDSRDEDGIEAWLILKEKDMALVGSNKELLAFASPNPSIIYN
;
A
#
# COMPACT_ATOMS: atom_id res chain seq x y z
N MET A 1 -17.77 4.69 -5.44
CA MET A 1 -16.84 4.10 -4.45
C MET A 1 -17.35 2.84 -3.72
N GLN A 2 -18.59 2.80 -3.18
CA GLN A 2 -19.05 1.68 -2.34
C GLN A 2 -18.92 0.28 -2.97
N ASN A 3 -19.14 0.14 -4.28
CA ASN A 3 -18.99 -1.12 -5.00
C ASN A 3 -17.53 -1.64 -4.98
N LEU A 4 -16.56 -0.75 -5.21
CA LEU A 4 -15.13 -1.12 -5.19
C LEU A 4 -14.70 -1.55 -3.78
N VAL A 5 -15.08 -0.79 -2.75
CA VAL A 5 -14.80 -1.13 -1.35
C VAL A 5 -15.41 -2.49 -0.99
N ALA A 6 -16.64 -2.75 -1.43
CA ALA A 6 -17.28 -4.05 -1.21
C ALA A 6 -16.53 -5.20 -1.90
N LYS A 7 -15.99 -4.99 -3.11
CA LYS A 7 -15.14 -5.98 -3.79
C LYS A 7 -13.84 -6.22 -3.01
N MET A 8 -13.13 -5.15 -2.61
CA MET A 8 -11.88 -5.24 -1.85
C MET A 8 -12.07 -5.95 -0.52
N ARG A 9 -13.17 -5.71 0.21
CA ARG A 9 -13.46 -6.41 1.48
C ARG A 9 -13.79 -7.90 1.32
N LYS A 10 -14.25 -8.32 0.14
CA LYS A 10 -14.61 -9.73 -0.13
C LYS A 10 -13.43 -10.56 -0.61
N ALA A 11 -12.44 -9.96 -1.26
CA ALA A 11 -11.32 -10.68 -1.87
C ALA A 11 -10.42 -11.42 -0.84
N PRO A 12 -9.96 -10.80 0.26
CA PRO A 12 -9.08 -11.47 1.23
C PRO A 12 -9.71 -12.70 1.88
N LYS A 13 -11.05 -12.68 2.09
CA LYS A 13 -11.79 -13.80 2.69
C LYS A 13 -11.78 -15.08 1.86
N LYS A 14 -11.42 -15.00 0.58
CA LYS A 14 -11.29 -16.18 -0.29
C LYS A 14 -9.94 -16.87 -0.12
N VAL A 15 -8.91 -16.11 0.24
CA VAL A 15 -7.52 -16.58 0.40
C VAL A 15 -7.34 -17.29 1.75
N ASP A 16 -8.00 -16.80 2.81
CA ASP A 16 -7.97 -17.44 4.14
C ASP A 16 -8.48 -18.91 4.13
N LYS A 17 -9.35 -19.25 3.18
CA LYS A 17 -9.96 -20.57 3.08
C LYS A 17 -9.02 -21.63 2.49
N SER A 18 -8.04 -21.24 1.66
CA SER A 18 -7.07 -22.19 1.10
C SER A 18 -6.02 -22.64 2.12
N TYR A 19 -5.63 -21.76 3.05
CA TYR A 19 -4.63 -22.06 4.08
C TYR A 19 -5.03 -23.19 5.05
N GLY A 20 -6.33 -23.51 5.17
CA GLY A 20 -6.82 -24.57 6.05
C GLY A 20 -6.75 -25.99 5.47
N GLU A 21 -6.39 -26.16 4.19
CA GLU A 21 -6.52 -27.44 3.47
C GLU A 21 -5.21 -28.26 3.40
N GLY A 22 -4.16 -27.87 4.13
CA GLY A 22 -2.91 -28.65 4.19
C GLY A 22 -2.08 -28.60 2.90
N ILE A 23 -2.26 -27.56 2.09
CA ILE A 23 -1.41 -27.27 0.93
C ILE A 23 0.04 -27.08 1.38
N ASP A 24 0.98 -27.54 0.54
CA ASP A 24 2.39 -27.16 0.69
C ASP A 24 2.49 -25.64 0.57
N LEU A 25 2.71 -24.99 1.73
CA LEU A 25 2.72 -23.54 1.86
C LEU A 25 3.84 -22.90 1.04
N GLU A 26 4.94 -23.63 0.83
CA GLU A 26 6.07 -23.13 0.05
C GLU A 26 5.75 -23.17 -1.44
N GLU A 27 5.22 -24.28 -1.94
CA GLU A 27 4.84 -24.40 -3.36
C GLU A 27 3.68 -23.46 -3.72
N ALA A 28 2.65 -23.39 -2.88
CA ALA A 28 1.52 -22.48 -3.09
C ALA A 28 1.96 -21.01 -3.09
N SER A 29 2.81 -20.62 -2.14
CA SER A 29 3.40 -19.27 -2.07
C SER A 29 4.21 -18.94 -3.32
N MET A 30 5.07 -19.86 -3.76
CA MET A 30 5.92 -19.63 -4.95
C MET A 30 5.09 -19.49 -6.23
N ASN A 31 4.03 -20.28 -6.38
CA ASN A 31 3.12 -20.17 -7.51
C ASN A 31 2.37 -18.83 -7.52
N GLU A 32 1.88 -18.37 -6.37
CA GLU A 32 1.23 -17.06 -6.24
C GLU A 32 2.20 -15.90 -6.54
N VAL A 33 3.42 -15.96 -5.98
CA VAL A 33 4.48 -14.98 -6.25
C VAL A 33 4.82 -14.94 -7.74
N GLN A 34 4.92 -16.11 -8.39
CA GLN A 34 5.22 -16.17 -9.82
C GLN A 34 4.07 -15.62 -10.68
N GLN A 35 2.81 -15.94 -10.35
CA GLN A 35 1.64 -15.39 -11.04
C GLN A 35 1.59 -13.87 -10.89
N TYR A 36 1.79 -13.36 -9.67
CA TYR A 36 1.83 -11.93 -9.41
C TYR A 36 2.99 -11.25 -10.15
N ALA A 37 4.19 -11.85 -10.15
CA ALA A 37 5.33 -11.33 -10.91
C ALA A 37 5.06 -11.28 -12.42
N ASN A 38 4.32 -12.25 -12.98
CA ASN A 38 3.92 -12.26 -14.38
C ASN A 38 2.89 -11.14 -14.68
N LEU A 39 1.94 -10.91 -13.77
CA LEU A 39 1.00 -9.78 -13.88
C LEU A 39 1.73 -8.44 -13.87
N LEU A 40 2.70 -8.27 -12.97
CA LEU A 40 3.51 -7.04 -12.88
C LEU A 40 4.34 -6.76 -14.15
N LYS A 41 4.71 -7.80 -14.90
CA LYS A 41 5.47 -7.69 -16.16
C LYS A 41 4.58 -7.50 -17.38
N ASN A 42 3.26 -7.62 -17.25
CA ASN A 42 2.35 -7.52 -18.37
C ASN A 42 1.95 -6.07 -18.60
N ASP A 43 2.62 -5.41 -19.54
CA ASP A 43 2.37 -4.03 -19.94
C ASP A 43 1.03 -3.81 -20.68
N GLU A 44 0.34 -4.89 -21.09
CA GLU A 44 -1.02 -4.78 -21.66
C GLU A 44 -2.09 -4.56 -20.59
N ILE A 45 -1.74 -4.77 -19.31
CA ILE A 45 -2.63 -4.59 -18.17
C ILE A 45 -2.16 -3.38 -17.38
N ASP A 46 -3.02 -2.37 -17.25
CA ASP A 46 -2.80 -1.26 -16.34
C ASP A 46 -2.96 -1.72 -14.88
N ASN A 47 -1.87 -2.28 -14.35
CA ASN A 47 -1.81 -2.75 -12.97
C ASN A 47 -1.52 -1.60 -12.01
N TYR A 48 -2.36 -1.49 -10.98
CA TYR A 48 -2.15 -0.62 -9.82
C TYR A 48 -2.21 -1.47 -8.56
N ASN A 49 -1.13 -1.41 -7.78
CA ASN A 49 -0.93 -2.23 -6.62
C ASN A 49 -1.07 -1.39 -5.36
N CYS A 50 -1.70 -1.94 -4.34
CA CYS A 50 -1.85 -1.30 -3.05
C CYS A 50 -1.42 -2.26 -1.95
N THR A 51 -0.61 -1.78 -1.02
CA THR A 51 -0.27 -2.49 0.21
C THR A 51 -0.59 -1.61 1.42
N SER A 52 -0.99 -2.24 2.51
CA SER A 52 -1.30 -1.56 3.77
C SER A 52 -0.27 -1.96 4.80
N TRP A 53 0.48 -0.97 5.27
CA TRP A 53 1.41 -1.03 6.38
C TRP A 53 0.79 -0.41 7.66
N CYS A 54 -0.48 0.01 7.58
CA CYS A 54 -1.26 0.38 8.74
C CYS A 54 -1.27 -0.71 9.82
N ARG A 55 -1.22 -0.29 11.09
CA ARG A 55 -1.14 -1.09 12.31
C ARG A 55 0.17 -1.85 12.50
N PHE A 56 1.19 -1.57 11.69
CA PHE A 56 2.53 -2.01 12.02
C PHE A 56 3.11 -1.09 13.10
N PRO A 57 3.82 -1.62 14.10
CA PRO A 57 4.26 -0.85 15.27
C PRO A 57 5.52 -0.01 14.97
N PHE A 58 5.57 0.66 13.81
CA PHE A 58 6.73 1.44 13.42
C PHE A 58 6.96 2.62 14.36
N TYR A 59 5.89 3.32 14.74
CA TYR A 59 5.97 4.46 15.66
C TYR A 59 6.18 4.03 17.12
N ASP A 60 6.03 2.75 17.45
CA ASP A 60 6.37 2.19 18.77
C ASP A 60 7.81 1.69 18.86
N ALA A 61 8.56 1.72 17.76
CA ALA A 61 9.90 1.16 17.70
C ALA A 61 10.90 2.01 18.49
N HIS A 62 11.44 1.46 19.59
CA HIS A 62 12.37 2.14 20.47
C HIS A 62 13.75 1.45 20.50
N PHE A 63 14.76 2.11 19.93
CA PHE A 63 16.13 1.59 19.87
C PHE A 63 17.10 2.25 20.87
N GLY A 64 16.57 3.00 21.86
CA GLY A 64 17.35 3.74 22.87
C GLY A 64 17.42 5.25 22.67
N TRP A 65 16.90 5.77 21.55
CA TRP A 65 16.97 7.19 21.15
C TRP A 65 15.59 7.88 21.05
N GLY A 66 14.53 7.21 21.51
CA GLY A 66 13.14 7.62 21.28
C GLY A 66 12.45 6.82 20.18
N THR A 67 11.24 7.24 19.81
CA THR A 67 10.46 6.71 18.67
C THR A 67 10.78 7.44 17.37
N PRO A 68 10.46 6.87 16.20
CA PRO A 68 10.57 7.60 14.94
C PRO A 68 9.70 8.85 14.91
N VAL A 69 10.28 9.95 14.41
CA VAL A 69 9.54 11.18 14.09
C VAL A 69 8.71 11.02 12.82
N TRP A 70 9.14 10.17 11.90
CA TRP A 70 8.47 9.87 10.65
C TRP A 70 9.00 8.56 10.07
N VAL A 71 8.15 7.85 9.33
CA VAL A 71 8.47 6.58 8.68
C VAL A 71 8.15 6.73 7.19
N SER A 72 9.09 6.37 6.32
CA SER A 72 8.95 6.52 4.87
C SER A 72 9.26 5.22 4.13
N VAL A 73 8.72 5.09 2.92
CA VAL A 73 9.06 4.00 2.01
C VAL A 73 10.23 4.42 1.12
N SER A 74 11.24 3.55 0.96
CA SER A 74 12.36 3.76 0.05
C SER A 74 12.71 2.49 -0.72
N GLY A 75 13.51 2.61 -1.79
CA GLY A 75 14.02 1.47 -2.56
C GLY A 75 12.98 0.75 -3.43
N VAL A 76 11.85 1.38 -3.72
CA VAL A 76 10.79 0.78 -4.54
C VAL A 76 11.14 0.89 -6.02
N THR A 77 11.27 -0.25 -6.69
CA THR A 77 11.69 -0.34 -8.10
C THR A 77 10.53 -0.55 -9.08
N PHE A 78 9.36 -0.94 -8.59
CA PHE A 78 8.15 -1.12 -9.41
C PHE A 78 7.27 0.14 -9.39
N ARG A 79 6.68 0.46 -10.55
CA ARG A 79 5.76 1.59 -10.72
C ARG A 79 4.32 1.15 -10.42
N ASN A 80 3.44 2.13 -10.28
CA ASN A 80 2.02 1.97 -9.98
C ASN A 80 1.77 1.29 -8.63
N MET A 81 2.51 1.70 -7.60
CA MET A 81 2.30 1.20 -6.24
C MET A 81 1.83 2.30 -5.28
N VAL A 82 0.92 1.92 -4.39
CA VAL A 82 0.40 2.72 -3.29
C VAL A 82 0.73 2.01 -1.98
N PHE A 83 1.40 2.71 -1.06
CA PHE A 83 1.56 2.25 0.32
C PHE A 83 0.67 3.09 1.22
N LEU A 84 -0.15 2.42 2.03
CA LEU A 84 -0.94 3.06 3.08
C LEU A 84 -0.23 2.85 4.42
N MET A 85 0.10 3.94 5.10
CA MET A 85 0.82 3.94 6.37
C MET A 85 0.04 4.76 7.39
N ASP A 86 0.13 4.40 8.66
CA ASP A 86 -0.45 5.26 9.70
C ASP A 86 0.33 6.57 9.77
N SER A 87 -0.38 7.68 9.97
CA SER A 87 0.27 8.94 10.32
C SER A 87 0.78 8.87 11.76
N ARG A 88 1.84 9.63 12.07
CA ARG A 88 2.38 9.71 13.44
C ARG A 88 1.34 10.12 14.48
N ASP A 89 0.43 11.03 14.13
CA ASP A 89 -0.56 11.59 15.07
C ASP A 89 -1.80 10.70 15.25
N GLU A 90 -1.68 9.40 14.91
CA GLU A 90 -2.67 8.30 15.07
C GLU A 90 -4.06 8.48 14.40
N ASP A 91 -4.43 9.69 13.97
CA ASP A 91 -5.77 9.99 13.46
C ASP A 91 -5.86 9.96 11.91
N GLY A 92 -4.77 9.66 11.21
CA GLY A 92 -4.69 9.74 9.75
C GLY A 92 -3.94 8.58 9.08
N ILE A 93 -4.02 8.57 7.75
CA ILE A 93 -3.28 7.65 6.88
C ILE A 93 -2.45 8.48 5.89
N GLU A 94 -1.16 8.18 5.80
CA GLU A 94 -0.29 8.66 4.73
C GLU A 94 -0.34 7.67 3.55
N ALA A 95 -0.66 8.18 2.37
CA ALA A 95 -0.64 7.41 1.13
C ALA A 95 0.60 7.78 0.30
N TRP A 96 1.55 6.86 0.21
CA TRP A 96 2.75 7.01 -0.62
C TRP A 96 2.50 6.48 -2.03
N LEU A 97 2.51 7.39 -3.00
CA LEU A 97 2.19 7.10 -4.40
C LEU A 97 3.46 7.02 -5.24
N ILE A 98 3.66 5.89 -5.89
CA ILE A 98 4.80 5.62 -6.78
C ILE A 98 4.21 5.29 -8.14
N LEU A 99 3.81 6.33 -8.89
CA LEU A 99 3.12 6.20 -10.18
C LEU A 99 3.99 6.74 -11.32
N LYS A 100 3.56 6.49 -12.57
CA LYS A 100 4.14 7.17 -13.73
C LYS A 100 3.84 8.68 -13.64
N GLU A 101 4.71 9.50 -14.20
CA GLU A 101 4.61 10.97 -14.12
C GLU A 101 3.26 11.52 -14.60
N LYS A 102 2.72 10.96 -15.69
CA LYS A 102 1.40 11.35 -16.21
C LYS A 102 0.28 11.09 -15.20
N ASP A 103 0.32 9.95 -14.53
CA ASP A 103 -0.69 9.56 -13.54
C ASP A 103 -0.54 10.39 -12.25
N MET A 104 0.69 10.67 -11.83
CA MET A 104 0.97 11.60 -10.73
C MET A 104 0.42 13.00 -11.03
N ALA A 105 0.56 13.51 -12.25
CA ALA A 105 0.02 14.81 -12.64
C ALA A 105 -1.53 14.84 -12.60
N LEU A 106 -2.18 13.74 -12.99
CA LEU A 106 -3.64 13.60 -12.87
C LEU A 106 -4.09 13.57 -11.41
N VAL A 107 -3.39 12.83 -10.55
CA VAL A 107 -3.64 12.80 -9.11
C VAL A 107 -3.48 14.20 -8.49
N GLY A 108 -2.37 14.89 -8.80
CA GLY A 108 -2.05 16.21 -8.26
C GLY A 108 -2.97 17.34 -8.75
N SER A 109 -3.80 17.10 -9.77
CA SER A 109 -4.78 18.07 -10.28
C SER A 109 -6.23 17.67 -10.01
N ASN A 110 -6.48 16.48 -9.44
CA ASN A 110 -7.82 15.98 -9.18
C ASN A 110 -8.46 16.67 -7.97
N LYS A 111 -9.41 17.58 -8.22
CA LYS A 111 -10.10 18.33 -7.17
C LYS A 111 -10.95 17.48 -6.21
N GLU A 112 -11.53 16.39 -6.68
CA GLU A 112 -12.32 15.49 -5.83
C GLU A 112 -11.41 14.78 -4.83
N LEU A 113 -10.23 14.32 -5.26
CA LEU A 113 -9.24 13.70 -4.39
C LEU A 113 -8.63 14.72 -3.41
N LEU A 114 -8.23 15.89 -3.91
CA LEU A 114 -7.61 16.93 -3.10
C LEU A 114 -8.57 17.56 -2.09
N ALA A 115 -9.89 17.36 -2.23
CA ALA A 115 -10.84 17.72 -1.19
C ALA A 115 -10.68 16.88 0.10
N PHE A 116 -10.02 15.73 0.03
CA PHE A 116 -9.82 14.80 1.14
C PHE A 116 -8.36 14.50 1.46
N ALA A 117 -7.41 15.00 0.66
CA ALA A 117 -5.99 14.69 0.79
C ALA A 117 -5.14 15.96 0.70
N SER A 118 -4.11 16.02 1.54
CA SER A 118 -3.08 17.05 1.48
C SER A 118 -1.84 16.49 0.79
N PRO A 119 -1.46 16.97 -0.41
CA PRO A 119 -0.29 16.45 -1.11
C PRO A 119 0.99 16.92 -0.42
N ASN A 120 1.93 15.99 -0.21
CA ASN A 120 3.27 16.25 0.35
C ASN A 120 3.24 17.12 1.63
N PRO A 121 2.56 16.65 2.71
CA PRO A 121 2.51 17.40 3.96
C PRO A 121 3.92 17.56 4.57
N SER A 122 4.11 18.61 5.35
CA SER A 122 5.36 18.82 6.09
C SER A 122 5.44 17.91 7.30
N ILE A 123 6.65 17.44 7.61
CA ILE A 123 6.90 16.67 8.84
C ILE A 123 6.90 17.65 10.02
N ILE A 124 6.08 17.35 11.03
CA ILE A 124 6.02 18.14 12.26
C ILE A 124 7.00 17.53 13.27
N TYR A 125 7.98 18.34 13.68
CA TYR A 125 8.88 18.02 14.78
C TYR A 125 8.26 18.57 16.08
N ASN A 126 7.84 17.68 16.97
CA ASN A 126 7.46 18.03 18.35
C ASN A 126 8.67 17.86 19.26
#